data_AF-A0A147GL57-F1
#
_entry.id   AF-A0A147GL57-F1
#
_cell.length_a   1.000
_cell.length_b   1.000
_cell.length_c   1.000
_cell.angle_alpha   90.00
_cell.angle_beta   90.00
_cell.angle_gamma   90.00
#
_symmetry.space_group_name_H-M   'P 1'
#
loop_
_entity.id
_entity.type
_entity.pdbx_description
1 polymer ?
#
loop_
_entity_poly.entity_id
_entity_poly.type
_entity_poly.pdbx_seq_one_letter_code
_entity_poly.pdbx_strand_id
1 'polypeptide(L)' 'MRKQDLLTMLAWSKSKLSYVLNKKGTRYDPTFPQPLHLAGSKTPYWRWAEVAAWIDAQAKKRDA' A
#
# COMPACT_ATOMS: atom_id res chain seq x y z
N MET A 1 -5.89 -3.03 -8.36
CA MET A 1 -5.06 -4.24 -8.20
C MET A 1 -5.45 -4.98 -6.93
N ARG A 2 -5.28 -6.30 -6.90
CA ARG A 2 -5.56 -7.13 -5.72
C ARG A 2 -4.37 -7.06 -4.75
N LYS A 3 -4.59 -7.50 -3.50
CA LYS A 3 -3.53 -7.59 -2.48
C LYS A 3 -2.30 -8.36 -2.97
N GLN A 4 -2.49 -9.47 -3.69
CA GLN A 4 -1.37 -10.30 -4.13
C GLN A 4 -0.49 -9.55 -5.15
N ASP A 5 -1.10 -8.86 -6.12
CA ASP A 5 -0.38 -8.05 -7.11
C ASP A 5 0.42 -6.93 -6.43
N LEU A 6 -0.19 -6.27 -5.45
CA LEU A 6 0.46 -5.22 -4.66
C LEU A 6 1.71 -5.75 -3.93
N LEU A 7 1.59 -6.90 -3.28
CA LEU A 7 2.69 -7.52 -2.54
C LEU A 7 3.82 -7.93 -3.47
N THR A 8 3.50 -8.51 -4.63
CA THR A 8 4.50 -8.85 -5.65
C THR A 8 5.20 -7.60 -6.17
N MET A 9 4.43 -6.57 -6.53
CA MET A 9 4.97 -5.32 -7.08
C MET A 9 5.90 -4.59 -6.11
N LEU A 10 5.55 -4.56 -4.82
CA LEU A 10 6.37 -3.91 -3.80
C LEU A 10 7.46 -4.83 -3.21
N ALA A 11 7.51 -6.10 -3.63
CA ALA A 11 8.32 -7.15 -3.01
C ALA A 11 8.12 -7.22 -1.47
N TRP A 12 6.87 -7.13 -1.02
CA TRP A 12 6.50 -7.10 0.39
C TRP A 12 5.90 -8.41 0.88
N SER A 13 6.12 -8.71 2.16
CA SER A 13 5.36 -9.74 2.87
C SER A 13 4.00 -9.23 3.32
N LYS A 14 3.05 -10.16 3.55
CA LYS A 14 1.73 -9.84 4.09
C LYS A 14 1.81 -9.10 5.44
N SER A 15 2.77 -9.46 6.29
CA SER A 15 2.99 -8.84 7.60
C SER A 15 3.47 -7.40 7.46
N LYS A 16 4.38 -7.13 6.51
CA LYS A 16 4.85 -5.77 6.23
C LYS A 16 3.70 -4.85 5.82
N LEU A 17 2.83 -5.30 4.91
CA LEU A 17 1.64 -4.54 4.52
C LEU A 17 0.71 -4.28 5.72
N SER A 18 0.52 -5.25 6.61
CA SER A 18 -0.28 -5.07 7.83
C SER A 18 0.29 -3.99 8.74
N TYR A 19 1.62 -3.98 8.95
CA TYR A 19 2.27 -2.95 9.76
C TYR A 19 2.14 -1.55 9.17
N VAL A 20 2.30 -1.44 7.85
CA VAL A 20 2.18 -0.17 7.11
C VAL A 20 0.77 0.41 7.20
N LEU A 21 -0.26 -0.43 7.21
CA LEU A 21 -1.66 -0.01 7.28
C LEU A 21 -2.19 0.19 8.71
N ASN A 22 -1.50 -0.35 9.71
CA ASN A 22 -1.96 -0.28 11.10
C ASN A 22 -1.69 1.10 11.70
N LYS A 23 -2.72 1.97 11.74
CA LYS A 23 -2.66 3.34 12.29
C LYS A 23 -2.11 3.47 13.71
N LYS A 24 -2.18 2.41 14.53
CA LYS A 24 -1.67 2.39 15.91
C LYS A 24 -0.24 1.84 16.01
N GLY A 25 0.31 1.33 14.91
CA GLY A 25 1.62 0.71 14.86
C GLY A 25 2.73 1.72 14.63
N THR A 26 3.93 1.41 15.12
CA THR A 26 5.13 2.24 14.94
C THR A 26 5.62 2.34 13.49
N ARG A 27 5.18 1.42 12.63
CA ARG A 27 5.54 1.33 11.21
C ARG A 27 4.40 1.79 10.29
N TYR A 28 3.39 2.44 10.85
CA TYR A 28 2.30 3.03 10.07
C TYR A 28 2.86 4.05 9.07
N ASP A 29 2.46 3.94 7.81
CA ASP A 29 2.75 4.97 6.81
C ASP A 29 1.43 5.69 6.44
N PRO A 30 1.21 6.93 6.90
CA PRO A 30 0.02 7.70 6.55
C PRO A 30 -0.01 8.09 5.07
N THR A 31 1.12 8.04 4.37
CA THR A 31 1.22 8.39 2.95
C THR A 31 0.90 7.21 2.03
N PHE A 32 0.88 5.99 2.57
CA PHE A 32 0.59 4.80 1.79
C PHE A 32 -0.91 4.72 1.41
N PRO A 33 -1.25 4.38 0.15
CA PRO A 33 -2.64 4.32 -0.30
C PRO A 33 -3.52 3.36 0.51
N GLN A 34 -4.70 3.83 0.90
CA GLN A 34 -5.65 3.05 1.67
C GLN A 34 -6.38 2.03 0.78
N PRO A 35 -6.71 0.83 1.30
CA PRO A 35 -7.50 -0.14 0.57
C PRO A 35 -8.93 0.36 0.33
N LEU A 36 -9.41 0.10 -0.88
CA LEU A 36 -10.78 0.32 -1.32
C LEU A 36 -11.55 -1.01 -1.27
N HIS A 37 -12.80 -0.94 -0.85
CA HIS A 37 -13.72 -2.07 -0.89
C HIS A 37 -14.79 -1.77 -1.94
N LEU A 38 -14.92 -2.66 -2.92
CA LEU A 38 -16.01 -2.56 -3.89
C LEU A 38 -17.33 -2.94 -3.21
N ALA A 39 -18.45 -2.38 -3.69
CA ALA A 39 -19.76 -2.58 -3.07
C ALA A 39 -20.06 -4.09 -2.83
N GLY A 40 -20.31 -4.46 -1.58
CA GLY A 40 -20.58 -5.84 -1.16
C GLY A 40 -19.36 -6.76 -1.05
N SER A 41 -18.14 -6.30 -1.38
CA SER A 41 -16.92 -7.10 -1.30
C SER A 41 -16.14 -6.83 -0.02
N LYS A 42 -15.79 -7.89 0.70
CA LYS A 42 -14.82 -7.85 1.81
C LYS A 42 -13.37 -7.84 1.34
N THR A 43 -13.13 -8.01 0.04
CA THR A 43 -11.78 -8.08 -0.51
C THR A 43 -11.24 -6.66 -0.73
N PRO A 44 -10.07 -6.33 -0.17
CA PRO A 44 -9.46 -5.01 -0.38
C PRO A 44 -8.79 -4.94 -1.75
N TYR A 45 -8.93 -3.79 -2.39
CA TYR A 45 -8.33 -3.42 -3.66
C TYR A 45 -7.54 -2.12 -3.52
N TRP A 46 -6.49 -1.96 -4.33
CA TRP A 46 -5.73 -0.72 -4.40
C TRP A 46 -5.83 -0.12 -5.79
N ARG A 47 -5.95 1.21 -5.88
CA ARG A 47 -5.85 1.92 -7.17
C ARG A 47 -4.40 1.90 -7.61
N TRP A 48 -4.17 1.45 -8.84
CA TRP A 48 -2.81 1.35 -9.37
C TRP A 48 -2.12 2.72 -9.42
N ALA A 49 -2.83 3.76 -9.89
CA ALA A 49 -2.28 5.12 -10.00
C ALA A 49 -1.82 5.68 -8.64
N GLU A 50 -2.56 5.43 -7.56
CA GLU A 50 -2.18 5.89 -6.21
C GLU A 50 -0.92 5.18 -5.70
N VAL A 51 -0.80 3.87 -5.95
CA VAL A 51 0.39 3.12 -5.54
C VAL A 51 1.60 3.52 -6.37
N ALA A 52 1.45 3.71 -7.68
CA ALA A 52 2.52 4.18 -8.55
C ALA A 52 3.03 5.57 -8.11
N ALA A 53 2.12 6.52 -7.87
CA ALA A 53 2.48 7.85 -7.38
C ALA A 53 3.20 7.81 -6.02
N TRP A 54 2.79 6.89 -5.14
CA TRP A 54 3.48 6.69 -3.87
C TRP A 54 4.90 6.14 -4.07
N ILE A 55 5.10 5.16 -4.96
CA ILE A 55 6.45 4.65 -5.29
C ILE A 55 7.36 5.77 -5.79
N ASP A 56 6.87 6.61 -6.70
CA ASP A 56 7.61 7.75 -7.23
C ASP A 56 7.97 8.75 -6.13
N ALA A 57 7.05 9.01 -5.21
CA ALA A 57 7.30 9.88 -4.07
C ALA A 57 8.37 9.30 -3.11
N GLN A 58 8.40 7.99 -2.90
CA GLN A 58 9.45 7.34 -2.10
C GLN A 58 10.81 7.35 -2.82
N ALA A 59 10.84 7.18 -4.14
CA ALA A 59 12.07 7.30 -4.93
C ALA A 59 12.67 8.71 -4.80
N LYS A 60 11.83 9.75 -4.94
CA LYS A 60 12.26 11.15 -4.74
C LYS A 60 12.82 11.43 -3.36
N LYS A 61 12.25 10.83 -2.29
CA LYS A 61 12.76 10.97 -0.92
C LYS A 61 14.12 10.31 -0.72
N ARG A 62 14.43 9.25 -1.47
CA ARG A 62 15.72 8.56 -1.39
C ARG A 62 16.82 9.36 -2.10
N ASP A 63 16.48 9.99 -3.22
CA ASP A 63 17.43 10.68 -4.09
C ASP A 63 17.60 12.18 -3.72
N ALA A 64 16.93 12.64 -2.65
CA ALA A 64 17.01 13.99 -2.08
C ALA A 64 17.90 14.01 -0.83
#